data_AF-A0A1E5JZK8-F1
#
_entry.id   AF-A0A1E5JZK8-F1
#
_cell.length_a   1.000
_cell.length_b   1.000
_cell.length_c   1.000
_cell.angle_alpha   90.00
_cell.angle_beta   90.00
_cell.angle_gamma   90.00
#
_symmetry.space_group_name_H-M   'P 1'
#
loop_
_entity.id
_entity.type
_entity.pdbx_description
1 polymer ?
#
loop_
_entity_poly.entity_id
_entity_poly.type
_entity_poly.pdbx_seq_one_letter_code
_entity_poly.pdbx_strand_id
1 'polypeptide(L)'
;MKGSEIIFKNKKQFHITLVIFTIYVVLSFPFFHENFPESNVFIFNIAINSWDGLNYLGIIALILLFTSLTLAVKSLNQFKKRTVLIGILLATFIPQYLADAYQKTLATGVYAISYKQEFSECDIRKNGDTTLVAECNLMLTNHSNSDVELLLSFIDKYNDEKHDMIKIVNNGAPYNLKLHKNESKHVEIYSTIDASRLEEAMDTGNMKMLNIKIESDGKERKL
;
A
#
# COMPACT_ATOMS: atom_id res chain seq x y z
N MET A 1 -34.07 27.78 15.34
CA MET A 1 -33.63 27.91 13.93
C MET A 1 -32.66 29.07 13.63
N LYS A 2 -32.41 30.07 14.50
CA LYS A 2 -31.56 31.25 14.21
C LYS A 2 -30.02 31.01 14.17
N GLY A 3 -29.49 29.97 14.81
CA GLY A 3 -28.04 29.76 14.90
C GLY A 3 -27.36 29.31 13.59
N SER A 4 -28.08 28.60 12.72
CA SER A 4 -27.50 28.02 11.49
C SER A 4 -27.21 29.05 10.40
N GLU A 5 -27.91 30.18 10.37
CA GLU A 5 -27.75 31.23 9.36
C GLU A 5 -26.53 32.12 9.63
N ILE A 6 -26.06 32.18 10.88
CA ILE A 6 -24.85 32.94 11.25
C ILE A 6 -23.59 32.23 10.74
N ILE A 7 -23.62 30.89 10.69
CA ILE A 7 -22.45 30.06 10.32
C ILE A 7 -22.35 29.89 8.80
N PHE A 8 -23.46 29.55 8.14
CA PHE A 8 -23.46 29.15 6.73
C PHE A 8 -23.90 30.29 5.81
N LYS A 9 -23.06 30.63 4.84
CA LYS A 9 -23.41 31.51 3.72
C LYS A 9 -24.26 30.78 2.69
N ASN A 10 -23.91 29.54 2.37
CA ASN A 10 -24.61 28.72 1.40
C ASN A 10 -24.59 27.24 1.81
N LYS A 11 -25.72 26.76 2.35
CA LYS A 11 -25.88 25.37 2.81
C LYS A 11 -25.78 24.35 1.67
N LYS A 12 -26.32 24.67 0.49
CA LYS A 12 -26.24 23.79 -0.69
C LYS A 12 -24.78 23.60 -1.12
N GLN A 13 -24.01 24.69 -1.13
CA GLN A 13 -22.58 24.63 -1.44
C GLN A 13 -21.79 23.84 -0.40
N PHE A 14 -22.16 23.94 0.88
CA PHE A 14 -21.54 23.12 1.94
C PHE A 14 -21.81 21.61 1.75
N HIS A 15 -23.02 21.23 1.34
CA HIS A 15 -23.30 19.82 1.00
C HIS A 15 -22.49 19.33 -0.21
N ILE A 16 -22.35 20.16 -1.25
CA ILE A 16 -21.50 19.83 -2.41
C ILE A 16 -20.04 19.62 -1.97
N THR A 17 -19.52 20.49 -1.08
CA THR A 17 -18.20 20.32 -0.48
C THR A 17 -18.04 18.97 0.20
N LEU A 18 -19.02 18.56 1.03
CA LEU A 18 -18.99 17.26 1.70
C LEU A 18 -18.93 16.10 0.71
N VAL A 19 -19.75 16.13 -0.34
CA VAL A 19 -19.75 15.09 -1.38
C VAL A 19 -18.40 15.00 -2.10
N ILE A 20 -17.84 16.14 -2.53
CA ILE A 20 -16.53 16.17 -3.19
C ILE A 20 -15.43 15.67 -2.26
N PHE A 21 -15.46 16.06 -0.98
CA PHE A 21 -14.49 15.60 0.01
C PHE A 21 -14.61 14.09 0.27
N THR A 22 -15.83 13.54 0.30
CA THR A 22 -16.02 12.08 0.42
C THR A 22 -15.46 11.35 -0.79
N ILE A 23 -15.69 11.84 -2.01
CA ILE A 23 -15.09 11.24 -3.22
C ILE A 23 -13.56 11.29 -3.14
N TYR A 24 -12.99 12.40 -2.68
CA TYR A 24 -11.56 12.53 -2.42
C TYR A 24 -11.06 11.46 -1.44
N VAL A 25 -11.74 11.25 -0.30
CA VAL A 25 -11.36 10.24 0.69
C VAL A 25 -11.38 8.83 0.09
N VAL A 26 -12.40 8.51 -0.71
CA VAL A 26 -12.51 7.21 -1.40
C VAL A 26 -11.39 7.02 -2.40
N LEU A 27 -11.05 8.05 -3.19
CA LEU A 27 -9.95 7.96 -4.16
C LEU A 27 -8.58 7.90 -3.47
N SER A 28 -8.44 8.52 -2.31
CA SER A 28 -7.19 8.52 -1.52
C SER A 28 -7.03 7.28 -0.65
N PHE A 29 -7.92 6.29 -0.80
CA PHE A 29 -7.85 5.07 -0.03
C PHE A 29 -6.57 4.29 -0.42
N PRO A 30 -5.72 3.89 0.55
CA PRO A 30 -4.41 3.32 0.26
C PRO A 30 -4.46 1.97 -0.48
N PHE A 31 -5.55 1.20 -0.40
CA PHE A 31 -5.68 -0.05 -1.16
C PHE A 31 -5.82 0.15 -2.68
N PHE A 32 -6.22 1.34 -3.16
CA PHE A 32 -6.30 1.62 -4.60
C PHE A 32 -4.96 1.98 -5.22
N HIS A 33 -3.91 2.01 -4.41
CA HIS A 33 -2.61 2.46 -4.80
C HIS A 33 -1.62 1.30 -4.68
N GLU A 34 -0.93 0.98 -5.77
CA GLU A 34 0.17 0.01 -5.74
C GLU A 34 1.30 0.54 -4.83
N ASN A 35 2.07 -0.35 -4.18
CA ASN A 35 3.15 0.14 -3.31
C ASN A 35 4.11 0.97 -4.10
N PHE A 36 4.52 2.05 -3.48
CA PHE A 36 5.26 3.09 -4.14
C PHE A 36 6.74 2.95 -3.81
N PRO A 37 7.65 3.07 -4.79
CA PRO A 37 9.07 3.14 -4.51
C PRO A 37 9.37 4.31 -3.55
N GLU A 38 10.40 4.15 -2.71
CA GLU A 38 10.85 5.11 -1.68
C GLU A 38 11.06 6.57 -2.16
N SER A 39 11.11 6.82 -3.48
CA SER A 39 11.44 8.11 -4.09
C SER A 39 10.23 8.97 -4.48
N ASN A 40 9.03 8.69 -3.96
CA ASN A 40 7.83 9.41 -4.36
C ASN A 40 7.63 10.74 -3.62
N VAL A 41 7.14 11.73 -4.35
CA VAL A 41 6.63 12.98 -3.77
C VAL A 41 5.23 12.69 -3.25
N PHE A 42 5.05 12.76 -1.94
CA PHE A 42 3.75 12.66 -1.31
C PHE A 42 3.21 14.05 -1.00
N ILE A 43 1.97 14.30 -1.39
CA ILE A 43 1.24 15.51 -0.99
C ILE A 43 0.00 15.05 -0.21
N PHE A 44 -0.05 15.32 1.09
CA PHE A 44 -1.13 14.87 1.98
C PHE A 44 -1.41 13.36 1.91
N ASN A 45 -0.35 12.54 1.93
CA ASN A 45 -0.39 11.06 1.77
C ASN A 45 -0.89 10.57 0.41
N ILE A 46 -0.94 11.44 -0.60
CA ILE A 46 -1.27 11.07 -1.98
C ILE A 46 0.04 11.02 -2.76
N ALA A 47 0.35 9.86 -3.34
CA ALA A 47 1.44 9.73 -4.29
C ALA A 47 1.03 10.34 -5.64
N ILE A 48 1.80 11.29 -6.15
CA ILE A 48 1.56 11.90 -7.48
C ILE A 48 2.26 11.14 -8.61
N ASN A 49 3.19 10.25 -8.28
CA ASN A 49 3.92 9.40 -9.19
C ASN A 49 3.76 7.93 -8.78
N SER A 50 3.90 7.03 -9.74
CA SER A 50 3.78 5.57 -9.65
C SER A 50 4.84 4.90 -10.53
N TRP A 51 4.91 3.57 -10.51
CA TRP A 51 5.80 2.78 -11.38
C TRP A 51 5.64 3.09 -12.86
N ASP A 52 4.40 3.27 -13.30
CA ASP A 52 4.05 3.52 -14.71
C ASP A 52 4.09 5.01 -15.09
N GLY A 53 4.66 5.87 -14.22
CA GLY A 53 4.72 7.32 -14.41
C GLY A 53 3.71 8.09 -13.55
N LEU A 54 2.99 9.05 -14.14
CA LEU A 54 2.08 9.92 -13.37
C LEU A 54 0.90 9.12 -12.80
N ASN A 55 0.68 9.25 -11.49
CA ASN A 55 -0.50 8.67 -10.85
C ASN A 55 -1.70 9.60 -11.09
N TYR A 56 -2.43 9.38 -12.19
CA TYR A 56 -3.60 10.17 -12.56
C TYR A 56 -4.68 10.18 -11.47
N LEU A 57 -4.88 9.06 -10.75
CA LEU A 57 -5.83 9.00 -9.63
C LEU A 57 -5.40 9.92 -8.48
N GLY A 58 -4.11 9.93 -8.15
CA GLY A 58 -3.54 10.84 -7.16
C GLY A 58 -3.70 12.31 -7.55
N ILE A 59 -3.46 12.65 -8.82
CA ILE A 59 -3.66 14.02 -9.33
C ILE A 59 -5.13 14.44 -9.24
N ILE A 60 -6.06 13.57 -9.65
CA ILE A 60 -7.50 13.83 -9.57
C ILE A 60 -7.92 14.03 -8.10
N ALA A 61 -7.45 13.17 -7.19
CA ALA A 61 -7.72 13.30 -5.76
C ALA A 61 -7.24 14.64 -5.21
N LEU A 62 -6.03 15.09 -5.60
CA LEU A 62 -5.49 16.37 -5.17
C LEU A 62 -6.34 17.56 -5.67
N ILE A 63 -6.78 17.53 -6.94
CA ILE A 63 -7.67 18.55 -7.51
C ILE A 63 -9.01 18.60 -6.74
N LEU A 64 -9.58 17.43 -6.42
CA LEU A 64 -10.81 17.33 -5.63
C LEU A 64 -10.64 17.88 -4.22
N LEU A 65 -9.51 17.61 -3.56
CA LEU A 65 -9.20 18.15 -2.24
C LEU A 65 -9.17 19.68 -2.27
N PHE A 66 -8.38 20.30 -3.16
CA PHE A 66 -8.34 21.76 -3.26
C PHE A 66 -9.70 22.36 -3.63
N THR A 67 -10.45 21.70 -4.52
CA THR A 67 -11.81 22.13 -4.89
C THR A 67 -12.75 22.08 -3.69
N SER A 68 -12.72 21.01 -2.90
CA SER A 68 -13.53 20.92 -1.67
C SER A 68 -13.17 21.99 -0.66
N LEU A 69 -11.88 22.26 -0.42
CA LEU A 69 -11.44 23.26 0.55
C LEU A 69 -11.86 24.69 0.15
N THR A 70 -11.74 25.02 -1.14
CA THR A 70 -12.16 26.34 -1.64
C THR A 70 -13.68 26.51 -1.58
N LEU A 71 -14.46 25.47 -1.88
CA LEU A 71 -15.92 25.48 -1.73
C LEU A 71 -16.33 25.56 -0.25
N ALA A 72 -15.63 24.88 0.65
CA ALA A 72 -15.85 24.95 2.09
C ALA A 72 -15.76 26.40 2.59
N VAL A 73 -14.67 27.10 2.24
CA VAL A 73 -14.43 28.49 2.62
C VAL A 73 -15.51 29.43 2.07
N LYS A 74 -15.96 29.22 0.82
CA LYS A 74 -17.01 30.03 0.18
C LYS A 74 -18.39 29.78 0.79
N SER A 75 -18.63 28.56 1.30
CA SER A 75 -19.92 28.16 1.87
C SER A 75 -20.17 28.70 3.30
N LEU A 76 -19.13 29.17 3.99
CA LEU A 76 -19.17 29.63 5.38
C LEU A 76 -19.03 31.15 5.50
N ASN A 77 -19.73 31.76 6.46
CA ASN A 77 -19.56 33.17 6.83
C ASN A 77 -18.41 33.35 7.83
N GLN A 78 -18.31 32.44 8.81
CA GLN A 78 -17.31 32.45 9.89
C GLN A 78 -16.51 31.15 9.94
N PHE A 79 -15.45 31.11 10.75
CA PHE A 79 -14.58 29.93 10.95
C PHE A 79 -13.89 29.37 9.68
N LYS A 80 -13.75 30.18 8.63
CA LYS A 80 -13.12 29.78 7.36
C LYS A 80 -11.74 29.13 7.55
N LYS A 81 -10.85 29.79 8.30
CA LYS A 81 -9.49 29.29 8.57
C LYS A 81 -9.50 27.96 9.35
N ARG A 82 -10.37 27.85 10.37
CA ARG A 82 -10.51 26.61 11.17
C ARG A 82 -11.02 25.46 10.32
N THR A 83 -11.94 25.73 9.40
CA THR A 83 -12.48 24.72 8.48
C THR A 83 -11.42 24.19 7.53
N VAL A 84 -10.55 25.05 7.00
CA VAL A 84 -9.42 24.62 6.16
C VAL A 84 -8.46 23.75 6.96
N LEU A 85 -8.11 24.17 8.19
CA LEU A 85 -7.21 23.39 9.05
C LEU A 85 -7.79 22.00 9.36
N ILE A 86 -9.07 21.94 9.75
CA ILE A 86 -9.78 20.67 9.98
C ILE A 86 -9.80 19.84 8.69
N GLY A 87 -10.13 20.43 7.55
CA GLY A 87 -10.15 19.73 6.27
C GLY A 87 -8.80 19.10 5.91
N ILE A 88 -7.69 19.80 6.14
CA ILE A 88 -6.34 19.26 5.94
C ILE A 88 -6.06 18.10 6.89
N LEU A 89 -6.38 18.25 8.19
CA LEU A 89 -6.18 17.16 9.16
C LEU A 89 -6.99 15.92 8.77
N LEU A 90 -8.27 16.09 8.41
CA LEU A 90 -9.12 15.00 7.97
C LEU A 90 -8.58 14.35 6.69
N ALA A 91 -8.10 15.14 5.74
CA ALA A 91 -7.50 14.63 4.51
C ALA A 91 -6.28 13.74 4.75
N THR A 92 -5.41 14.13 5.69
CA THR A 92 -4.21 13.37 6.05
C THR A 92 -4.53 12.08 6.80
N PHE A 93 -5.47 12.10 7.75
CA PHE A 93 -5.66 10.99 8.70
C PHE A 93 -6.83 10.05 8.36
N ILE A 94 -7.93 10.55 7.78
CA ILE A 94 -9.12 9.72 7.52
C ILE A 94 -8.82 8.54 6.60
N PRO A 95 -8.14 8.70 5.44
CA PRO A 95 -7.95 7.58 4.52
C PRO A 95 -7.19 6.42 5.15
N GLN A 96 -6.13 6.71 5.91
CA GLN A 96 -5.32 5.71 6.60
C GLN A 96 -6.11 5.00 7.71
N TYR A 97 -6.87 5.76 8.49
CA TYR A 97 -7.68 5.19 9.56
C TYR A 97 -8.80 4.30 9.02
N LEU A 98 -9.47 4.72 7.94
CA LEU A 98 -10.49 3.91 7.28
C LEU A 98 -9.91 2.64 6.66
N ALA A 99 -8.69 2.71 6.12
CA ALA A 99 -8.01 1.54 5.59
C ALA A 99 -7.70 0.51 6.66
N ASP A 100 -7.09 0.93 7.77
CA ASP A 100 -6.82 0.06 8.91
C ASP A 100 -8.11 -0.55 9.48
N ALA A 101 -9.14 0.28 9.65
CA ALA A 101 -10.45 -0.18 10.12
C ALA A 101 -11.07 -1.20 9.15
N TYR A 102 -11.05 -0.92 7.85
CA TYR A 102 -11.53 -1.86 6.82
C TYR A 102 -10.75 -3.17 6.87
N GLN A 103 -9.41 -3.10 6.96
CA GLN A 103 -8.53 -4.27 7.01
C GLN A 103 -8.84 -5.19 8.18
N LYS A 104 -9.17 -4.60 9.33
CA LYS A 104 -9.44 -5.32 10.59
C LYS A 104 -10.88 -5.79 10.76
N THR A 105 -11.82 -5.26 9.99
CA THR A 105 -13.26 -5.51 10.24
C THR A 105 -13.99 -6.14 9.07
N LEU A 106 -13.66 -5.74 7.83
CA LEU A 106 -14.43 -6.10 6.65
C LEU A 106 -13.60 -6.83 5.58
N ALA A 107 -12.29 -6.60 5.56
CA ALA A 107 -11.42 -7.18 4.55
C ALA A 107 -11.32 -8.71 4.69
N THR A 108 -11.21 -9.38 3.55
CA THR A 108 -11.00 -10.82 3.45
C THR A 108 -9.91 -11.13 2.41
N GLY A 109 -9.38 -12.35 2.45
CA GLY A 109 -8.33 -12.79 1.51
C GLY A 109 -7.10 -11.86 1.54
N VAL A 110 -6.57 -11.54 0.35
CA VAL A 110 -5.39 -10.64 0.20
C VAL A 110 -5.55 -9.26 0.83
N TYR A 111 -6.77 -8.75 0.96
CA TYR A 111 -6.99 -7.43 1.57
C TYR A 111 -6.90 -7.47 3.09
N ALA A 112 -7.13 -8.62 3.73
CA ALA A 112 -7.00 -8.76 5.19
C ALA A 112 -5.54 -8.90 5.65
N ILE A 113 -4.62 -9.14 4.71
CA ILE A 113 -3.20 -9.36 5.01
C ILE A 113 -2.47 -8.03 5.09
N SER A 114 -1.80 -7.79 6.22
CA SER A 114 -0.81 -6.72 6.38
C SER A 114 0.61 -7.30 6.36
N TYR A 115 1.53 -6.48 5.85
CA TYR A 115 2.93 -6.82 5.67
C TYR A 115 3.78 -5.70 6.26
N LYS A 116 4.78 -6.06 7.07
CA LYS A 116 5.73 -5.10 7.62
C LYS A 116 7.02 -5.13 6.81
N GLN A 117 7.01 -4.36 5.72
CA GLN A 117 8.13 -4.29 4.77
C GLN A 117 9.45 -3.92 5.45
N GLU A 118 9.42 -3.08 6.49
CA GLU A 118 10.61 -2.67 7.24
C GLU A 118 11.35 -3.81 7.95
N PHE A 119 10.69 -4.95 8.18
CA PHE A 119 11.30 -6.16 8.78
C PHE A 119 11.63 -7.24 7.75
N SER A 120 11.44 -6.96 6.47
CA SER A 120 11.72 -7.92 5.42
C SER A 120 13.19 -7.90 5.01
N GLU A 121 13.80 -9.08 4.99
CA GLU A 121 15.21 -9.26 4.62
C GLU A 121 15.40 -10.60 3.91
N CYS A 122 16.24 -10.62 2.88
CA CYS A 122 16.71 -11.84 2.23
C CYS A 122 18.23 -11.85 2.22
N ASP A 123 18.82 -12.94 2.70
CA ASP A 123 20.24 -13.22 2.60
C ASP A 123 20.50 -14.29 1.57
N ILE A 124 21.40 -13.99 0.62
CA ILE A 124 21.82 -14.90 -0.43
C ILE A 124 23.27 -15.28 -0.15
N ARG A 125 23.51 -16.58 -0.06
CA ARG A 125 24.83 -17.15 0.21
C ARG A 125 25.14 -18.32 -0.69
N LYS A 126 26.42 -18.50 -0.97
CA LYS A 126 26.93 -19.69 -1.64
C LYS A 126 26.85 -20.91 -0.73
N ASN A 127 26.44 -22.03 -1.31
CA ASN A 127 26.47 -23.34 -0.69
C ASN A 127 27.24 -24.31 -1.61
N GLY A 128 28.57 -24.28 -1.53
CA GLY A 128 29.46 -24.98 -2.47
C GLY A 128 29.89 -24.11 -3.64
N ASP A 129 30.27 -24.69 -4.77
CA ASP A 129 30.89 -23.94 -5.87
C ASP A 129 29.89 -23.36 -6.88
N THR A 130 28.73 -24.00 -7.04
CA THR A 130 27.74 -23.66 -8.08
C THR A 130 26.35 -23.42 -7.54
N THR A 131 26.10 -23.56 -6.25
CA THR A 131 24.75 -23.43 -5.67
C THR A 131 24.64 -22.18 -4.82
N LEU A 132 23.60 -21.40 -5.06
CA LEU A 132 23.21 -20.27 -4.24
C LEU A 132 21.94 -20.62 -3.46
N VAL A 133 21.93 -20.26 -2.19
CA VAL A 133 20.78 -20.41 -1.29
C VAL A 133 20.35 -19.03 -0.86
N ALA A 134 19.05 -18.74 -0.98
CA ALA A 134 18.45 -17.55 -0.41
C ALA A 134 17.56 -17.92 0.78
N GLU A 135 17.65 -17.11 1.82
CA GLU A 135 16.91 -17.23 3.07
C GLU A 135 16.21 -15.90 3.32
N CYS A 136 14.88 -15.88 3.20
CA CYS A 136 14.06 -14.69 3.26
C CYS A 136 13.14 -14.72 4.45
N ASN A 137 13.13 -13.63 5.21
CA ASN A 137 12.33 -13.45 6.41
C ASN A 137 11.27 -12.37 6.16
N LEU A 138 10.00 -12.71 6.37
CA LEU A 138 8.86 -11.81 6.18
C LEU A 138 7.96 -11.81 7.42
N MET A 139 7.35 -10.67 7.73
CA MET A 139 6.36 -10.55 8.80
C MET A 139 4.99 -10.21 8.22
N LEU A 140 4.10 -11.20 8.20
CA LEU A 140 2.74 -11.09 7.68
C LEU A 140 1.73 -11.18 8.82
N THR A 141 0.61 -10.47 8.72
CA THR A 141 -0.49 -10.57 9.68
C THR A 141 -1.82 -10.70 8.97
N ASN A 142 -2.60 -11.71 9.32
CA ASN A 142 -3.98 -11.84 8.87
C ASN A 142 -4.92 -11.19 9.88
N HIS A 143 -5.57 -10.10 9.51
CA HIS A 143 -6.54 -9.41 10.38
C HIS A 143 -7.98 -9.93 10.28
N SER A 144 -8.24 -10.92 9.41
CA SER A 144 -9.58 -11.48 9.26
C SER A 144 -9.88 -12.52 10.35
N ASN A 145 -11.18 -12.78 10.52
CA ASN A 145 -11.68 -13.82 11.41
C ASN A 145 -11.69 -15.22 10.78
N SER A 146 -11.10 -15.37 9.60
CA SER A 146 -10.98 -16.62 8.84
C SER A 146 -9.53 -16.90 8.49
N ASP A 147 -9.21 -18.17 8.27
CA ASP A 147 -7.91 -18.54 7.70
C ASP A 147 -7.82 -18.04 6.26
N VAL A 148 -6.61 -17.61 5.85
CA VAL A 148 -6.33 -17.16 4.49
C VAL A 148 -5.20 -18.01 3.93
N GLU A 149 -5.46 -18.61 2.76
CA GLU A 149 -4.45 -19.26 1.94
C GLU A 149 -4.07 -18.31 0.82
N LEU A 150 -2.76 -18.09 0.64
CA LEU A 150 -2.24 -17.13 -0.31
C LEU A 150 -0.99 -17.66 -1.02
N LEU A 151 -0.84 -17.23 -2.26
CA LEU A 151 0.33 -17.45 -3.10
C LEU A 151 1.19 -16.20 -3.02
N LEU A 152 2.47 -16.35 -2.67
CA LEU A 152 3.41 -15.24 -2.54
C LEU A 152 4.53 -15.35 -3.58
N SER A 153 4.86 -14.23 -4.22
CA SER A 153 6.06 -14.06 -5.04
C SER A 153 6.75 -12.75 -4.70
N PHE A 154 8.07 -12.70 -4.81
CA PHE A 154 8.83 -11.45 -4.70
C PHE A 154 8.74 -10.67 -6.01
N ILE A 155 8.75 -9.34 -5.94
CA ILE A 155 8.78 -8.47 -7.12
C ILE A 155 9.88 -7.44 -6.94
N ASP A 156 10.58 -7.09 -8.03
CA ASP A 156 11.52 -5.97 -7.97
C ASP A 156 10.75 -4.65 -7.86
N LYS A 157 11.47 -3.60 -7.45
CA LYS A 157 11.11 -2.19 -7.63
C LYS A 157 10.48 -2.04 -9.03
N TYR A 158 11.25 -2.25 -10.11
CA TYR A 158 10.76 -1.97 -11.47
C TYR A 158 9.82 -3.02 -12.08
N ASN A 159 9.27 -3.93 -11.27
CA ASN A 159 8.49 -5.09 -11.73
C ASN A 159 9.26 -5.92 -12.78
N ASP A 160 10.60 -5.86 -12.73
CA ASP A 160 11.48 -6.57 -13.64
C ASP A 160 11.90 -7.88 -12.99
N GLU A 161 11.24 -8.97 -13.39
CA GLU A 161 11.63 -10.34 -13.01
C GLU A 161 13.03 -10.72 -13.51
N LYS A 162 13.69 -9.85 -14.29
CA LYS A 162 15.02 -10.09 -14.85
C LYS A 162 16.17 -9.81 -13.89
N HIS A 163 15.94 -9.13 -12.76
CA HIS A 163 17.02 -8.92 -11.79
C HIS A 163 17.40 -10.26 -11.15
N ASP A 164 18.67 -10.67 -11.28
CA ASP A 164 19.11 -12.01 -10.89
C ASP A 164 18.82 -12.32 -9.41
N MET A 165 18.85 -11.33 -8.52
CA MET A 165 18.45 -11.50 -7.12
C MET A 165 16.97 -11.90 -6.94
N ILE A 166 16.06 -11.30 -7.74
CA ILE A 166 14.64 -11.63 -7.71
C ILE A 166 14.41 -13.03 -8.30
N LYS A 167 15.13 -13.39 -9.38
CA LYS A 167 15.10 -14.76 -9.92
C LYS A 167 15.52 -15.81 -8.89
N ILE A 168 16.57 -15.53 -8.10
CA ILE A 168 17.04 -16.44 -7.04
C ILE A 168 15.93 -16.65 -6.00
N VAL A 169 15.37 -15.58 -5.42
CA VAL A 169 14.36 -15.70 -4.35
C VAL A 169 13.01 -16.19 -4.84
N ASN A 170 12.71 -16.06 -6.13
CA ASN A 170 11.51 -16.63 -6.75
C ASN A 170 11.72 -18.05 -7.30
N ASN A 171 12.89 -18.66 -7.11
CA ASN A 171 13.11 -20.04 -7.54
C ASN A 171 12.33 -21.01 -6.62
N GLY A 172 11.11 -21.34 -7.04
CA GLY A 172 10.12 -22.10 -6.26
C GLY A 172 8.83 -21.33 -5.99
N ALA A 173 8.77 -20.04 -6.38
CA ALA A 173 7.55 -19.25 -6.35
C ALA A 173 6.53 -19.74 -7.41
N PRO A 174 5.22 -19.52 -7.20
CA PRO A 174 4.63 -18.89 -6.03
C PRO A 174 4.66 -19.79 -4.78
N TYR A 175 4.97 -19.20 -3.63
CA TYR A 175 5.02 -19.87 -2.34
C TYR A 175 3.63 -19.92 -1.73
N ASN A 176 3.12 -21.12 -1.44
CA ASN A 176 1.82 -21.29 -0.79
C ASN A 176 1.95 -21.10 0.72
N LEU A 177 1.25 -20.12 1.26
CA LEU A 177 1.25 -19.75 2.66
C LEU A 177 -0.17 -19.82 3.23
N LYS A 178 -0.28 -20.35 4.44
CA LYS A 178 -1.49 -20.30 5.24
C LYS A 178 -1.25 -19.44 6.47
N LEU A 179 -2.10 -18.43 6.64
CA LEU A 179 -2.20 -17.63 7.86
C LEU A 179 -3.55 -17.89 8.52
N HIS A 180 -3.52 -18.28 9.79
CA HIS A 180 -4.72 -18.47 10.58
C HIS A 180 -5.39 -17.13 10.91
N LYS A 181 -6.66 -17.20 11.31
CA LYS A 181 -7.41 -16.02 11.76
C LYS A 181 -6.64 -15.23 12.83
N ASN A 182 -6.55 -13.90 12.66
CA ASN A 182 -5.87 -13.00 13.61
C ASN A 182 -4.41 -13.38 13.93
N GLU A 183 -3.73 -14.13 13.06
CA GLU A 183 -2.34 -14.56 13.25
C GLU A 183 -1.35 -13.52 12.71
N SER A 184 -0.34 -13.19 13.51
CA SER A 184 0.90 -12.57 13.04
C SER A 184 1.96 -13.65 12.91
N LYS A 185 2.50 -13.86 11.71
CA LYS A 185 3.39 -14.96 11.38
C LYS A 185 4.70 -14.46 10.81
N HIS A 186 5.80 -14.95 11.38
CA HIS A 186 7.12 -14.90 10.76
C HIS A 186 7.20 -15.98 9.70
N VAL A 187 7.45 -15.60 8.45
CA VAL A 187 7.51 -16.50 7.31
C VAL A 187 8.95 -16.55 6.82
N GLU A 188 9.50 -17.76 6.83
CA GLU A 188 10.83 -18.07 6.34
C GLU A 188 10.70 -18.79 5.00
N ILE A 189 11.27 -18.19 3.95
CA ILE A 189 11.28 -18.75 2.59
C ILE A 189 12.71 -19.10 2.24
N TYR A 190 12.90 -20.36 1.85
CA TYR A 190 14.17 -20.87 1.37
C TYR A 190 14.07 -21.18 -0.12
N SER A 191 14.98 -20.63 -0.91
CA SER A 191 15.13 -20.99 -2.32
C SER A 191 16.57 -21.39 -2.62
N THR A 192 16.75 -22.19 -3.66
CA THR A 192 18.08 -22.67 -4.07
C THR A 192 18.16 -22.72 -5.58
N ILE A 193 19.16 -22.08 -6.16
CA ILE A 193 19.37 -22.04 -7.61
C ILE A 193 20.83 -22.32 -7.95
N ASP A 194 21.03 -22.93 -9.11
CA ASP A 194 22.37 -23.11 -9.68
C ASP A 194 22.85 -21.77 -10.26
N ALA A 195 24.00 -21.29 -9.78
CA ALA A 195 24.64 -20.04 -10.18
C ALA A 195 24.96 -20.00 -11.69
N SER A 196 25.13 -21.16 -12.35
CA SER A 196 25.32 -21.23 -13.80
C SER A 196 24.09 -20.81 -14.61
N ARG A 197 22.92 -20.72 -13.97
CA ARG A 197 21.65 -20.28 -14.58
C ARG A 197 21.44 -18.76 -14.50
N LEU A 198 22.36 -18.04 -13.87
CA LEU A 198 22.32 -16.57 -13.74
C LEU A 198 23.16 -15.92 -14.84
N GLU A 199 22.76 -14.72 -15.25
CA GLU A 199 23.49 -13.96 -16.26
C GLU A 199 24.74 -13.31 -15.65
N GLU A 200 24.66 -12.93 -14.37
CA GLU A 200 25.76 -12.37 -13.61
C GLU A 200 26.27 -13.34 -12.54
N ALA A 201 27.60 -13.41 -12.41
CA ALA A 201 28.23 -14.17 -11.34
C ALA A 201 27.99 -13.45 -10.00
N MET A 202 27.23 -14.09 -9.11
CA MET A 202 26.97 -13.63 -7.76
C MET A 202 27.53 -14.62 -6.73
N ASP A 203 28.28 -14.13 -5.75
CA ASP A 203 28.79 -14.96 -4.65
C ASP A 203 27.96 -14.77 -3.35
N THR A 204 27.48 -13.55 -3.09
CA THR A 204 26.62 -13.20 -1.94
C THR A 204 25.71 -12.03 -2.29
N GLY A 205 24.65 -11.84 -1.50
CA GLY A 205 23.75 -10.70 -1.64
C GLY A 205 22.87 -10.51 -0.42
N ASN A 206 22.44 -9.28 -0.16
CA ASN A 206 21.49 -8.96 0.89
C ASN A 206 20.45 -7.98 0.32
N MET A 207 19.18 -8.23 0.62
CA MET A 207 18.07 -7.37 0.22
C MET A 207 17.22 -7.06 1.44
N LYS A 208 16.77 -5.81 1.55
CA LYS A 208 15.88 -5.34 2.61
C LYS A 208 14.69 -4.62 2.01
N MET A 209 13.61 -4.50 2.77
CA MET A 209 12.41 -3.78 2.34
C MET A 209 11.86 -4.33 1.02
N LEU A 210 11.77 -5.66 0.96
CA LEU A 210 11.34 -6.41 -0.21
C LEU A 210 9.89 -6.08 -0.57
N ASN A 211 9.62 -5.94 -1.85
CA ASN A 211 8.25 -5.87 -2.35
C ASN A 211 7.77 -7.30 -2.66
N ILE A 212 6.53 -7.59 -2.32
CA ILE A 212 5.91 -8.90 -2.56
C ILE A 212 4.61 -8.73 -3.34
N LYS A 213 4.22 -9.76 -4.06
CA LYS A 213 2.88 -9.90 -4.61
C LYS A 213 2.22 -11.09 -3.92
N ILE A 214 1.01 -10.87 -3.43
CA ILE A 214 0.17 -11.91 -2.85
C ILE A 214 -1.08 -12.12 -3.70
N GLU A 215 -1.48 -13.37 -3.88
CA GLU A 215 -2.64 -13.75 -4.66
C GLU A 215 -3.51 -14.75 -3.87
N SER A 216 -4.84 -14.56 -3.93
CA SER A 216 -5.81 -15.47 -3.32
C SER A 216 -7.17 -15.28 -4.00
N ASP A 217 -7.87 -16.37 -4.31
CA ASP A 217 -9.20 -16.37 -4.94
C ASP A 217 -9.34 -15.49 -6.20
N GLY A 218 -8.30 -15.48 -7.05
CA GLY A 218 -8.26 -14.68 -8.29
C GLY A 218 -8.08 -13.18 -8.07
N LYS A 219 -7.79 -12.74 -6.84
CA LYS A 219 -7.41 -11.37 -6.52
C LYS A 219 -5.93 -11.29 -6.20
N GLU A 220 -5.30 -10.22 -6.65
CA GLU A 220 -3.90 -9.94 -6.38
C GLU A 220 -3.74 -8.63 -5.62
N ARG A 221 -2.66 -8.55 -4.84
CA ARG A 221 -2.22 -7.31 -4.20
C ARG A 221 -0.70 -7.29 -4.14
N LYS A 222 -0.11 -6.20 -4.58
CA LYS A 222 1.30 -5.90 -4.36
C LYS A 222 1.42 -5.27 -2.97
N LEU A 223 2.37 -5.74 -2.14
CA LEU A 223 2.70 -5.27 -0.77
C LEU A 223 4.18 -4.89 -0.60
#